data_AF-A0A7X3ZHT0-F1
#
_entry.id   AF-A0A7X3ZHT0-F1
#
_cell.length_a   1.000
_cell.length_b   1.000
_cell.length_c   1.000
_cell.angle_alpha   90.00
_cell.angle_beta   90.00
_cell.angle_gamma   90.00
#
_symmetry.space_group_name_H-M   'P 1'
#
loop_
_entity.id
_entity.type
_entity.pdbx_description
1 polymer ?
#
loop_
_entity_poly.entity_id
_entity_poly.type
_entity_poly.pdbx_seq_one_letter_code
_entity_poly.pdbx_strand_id
1 'polypeptide(L)'
;MSMFREHWIGGLSSYSVFFLLSLVVTISVSISYGLSFDWNPTISMNPVEIIGCFVVALLFGLFPDVDIKSRSQKVFYSVLFVLNCSLILIFQMYLESALLGLFAMLPILSKHRGWTHSKISMILLPSLFLVIPLYAEYSGYGIGWEELPVIFDTLVEYENLPETFHSGIAFYVAGLIGYASHLYLDGILFRSRKSQRRKKRAN
;
A
#
# COMPACT_ATOMS: atom_id res chain seq x y z
N MET A 1 -1.42 22.08 -8.89
CA MET A 1 -0.62 21.04 -8.21
C MET A 1 -0.86 21.27 -6.74
N SER A 2 -1.60 20.35 -6.12
CA SER A 2 -1.73 20.30 -4.67
C SER A 2 -0.33 20.25 -4.07
N MET A 3 -0.10 21.05 -3.03
CA MET A 3 1.23 21.09 -2.42
C MET A 3 1.50 19.78 -1.69
N PHE A 4 2.78 19.41 -1.52
CA PHE A 4 3.22 18.28 -0.67
C PHE A 4 2.39 18.13 0.62
N ARG A 5 2.07 19.26 1.26
CA ARG A 5 1.23 19.35 2.46
C ARG A 5 -0.15 18.71 2.32
N GLU A 6 -0.83 18.96 1.22
CA GLU A 6 -2.18 18.47 0.99
C GLU A 6 -2.20 16.94 0.86
N HIS A 7 -1.19 16.36 0.22
CA HIS A 7 -1.14 14.92 -0.03
C HIS A 7 -0.84 14.10 1.23
N TRP A 8 0.15 14.48 2.05
CA TRP A 8 0.41 13.73 3.29
C TRP A 8 -0.69 13.94 4.33
N ILE A 9 -1.26 15.16 4.42
CA ILE A 9 -2.43 15.43 5.28
C ILE A 9 -3.64 14.64 4.77
N GLY A 10 -3.83 14.55 3.45
CA GLY A 10 -4.90 13.79 2.83
C GLY A 10 -4.83 12.31 3.18
N GLY A 11 -3.65 11.70 3.05
CA GLY A 11 -3.43 10.29 3.42
C GLY A 11 -3.68 10.04 4.90
N LEU A 12 -3.08 10.88 5.76
CA LEU A 12 -3.21 10.75 7.21
C LEU A 12 -4.66 10.95 7.68
N SER A 13 -5.32 12.02 7.24
CA SER A 13 -6.69 12.32 7.66
C SER A 13 -7.70 11.29 7.16
N SER A 14 -7.56 10.84 5.91
CA SER A 14 -8.46 9.83 5.34
C SER A 14 -8.34 8.50 6.08
N TYR A 15 -7.11 8.07 6.39
CA TYR A 15 -6.92 6.84 7.15
C TYR A 15 -7.33 6.99 8.62
N SER A 16 -7.09 8.13 9.27
CA SER A 16 -7.59 8.39 10.63
C SER A 16 -9.11 8.26 10.73
N VAL A 17 -9.85 8.86 9.78
CA VAL A 17 -11.32 8.77 9.75
C VAL A 17 -11.76 7.32 9.57
N PHE A 18 -11.15 6.59 8.63
CA PHE A 18 -11.43 5.17 8.43
C PHE A 18 -11.14 4.35 9.69
N PHE A 19 -9.95 4.51 10.28
CA PHE A 19 -9.51 3.76 11.44
C PHE A 19 -10.45 3.96 12.63
N LEU A 20 -10.83 5.21 12.94
CA LEU A 20 -11.74 5.51 14.03
C LEU A 20 -13.14 4.91 13.80
N LEU A 21 -13.68 5.03 12.60
CA LEU A 21 -14.97 4.43 12.26
C LEU A 21 -14.92 2.91 12.36
N SER A 22 -13.88 2.29 11.79
CA SER A 22 -13.67 0.84 11.84
C SER A 22 -13.47 0.35 13.27
N LEU A 23 -12.74 1.09 14.10
CA LEU A 23 -12.53 0.78 15.52
C LEU A 23 -13.85 0.83 16.30
N VAL A 24 -14.65 1.89 16.10
CA VAL A 24 -15.98 2.01 16.75
C VAL A 24 -16.88 0.84 16.36
N VAL A 25 -16.92 0.47 15.07
CA VAL A 25 -17.69 -0.69 14.59
C VAL A 25 -17.17 -1.98 15.22
N THR A 26 -15.86 -2.18 15.24
CA THR A 26 -15.21 -3.37 15.83
C THR A 26 -15.60 -3.54 17.29
N ILE A 27 -15.50 -2.47 18.06
CA ILE A 27 -15.84 -2.48 19.49
C ILE A 27 -17.35 -2.72 19.67
N SER A 28 -18.20 -2.03 18.91
CA SER A 28 -19.65 -2.14 19.03
C SER A 28 -20.15 -3.56 18.77
N VAL A 29 -19.68 -4.18 17.68
CA VAL A 29 -20.04 -5.56 17.32
C VAL A 29 -19.51 -6.55 18.35
N SER A 30 -18.26 -6.37 18.80
CA SER A 30 -17.66 -7.25 19.82
C SER A 30 -18.47 -7.24 21.12
N ILE A 31 -18.91 -6.05 21.56
CA ILE A 31 -19.77 -5.90 22.75
C ILE A 31 -21.16 -6.52 22.52
N SER A 32 -21.80 -6.26 21.38
CA SER A 32 -23.16 -6.74 21.11
C SER A 32 -23.26 -8.25 20.95
N TYR A 33 -22.24 -8.89 20.38
CA TYR A 33 -22.26 -10.32 20.05
C TYR A 33 -21.31 -11.17 20.90
N GLY A 34 -20.56 -10.56 21.83
CA GLY A 34 -19.57 -11.27 22.65
C GLY A 34 -18.40 -11.83 21.85
N LEU A 35 -18.07 -11.21 20.70
CA LEU A 35 -16.97 -11.63 19.84
C LEU A 35 -15.64 -11.06 20.35
N SER A 36 -14.53 -11.71 19.99
CA SER A 36 -13.17 -11.19 20.15
C SER A 36 -12.92 -10.01 19.19
N PHE A 37 -12.07 -9.06 19.58
CA PHE A 37 -11.84 -7.83 18.79
C PHE A 37 -11.04 -8.04 17.48
N ASP A 38 -10.55 -9.24 17.22
CA ASP A 38 -9.77 -9.64 16.05
C ASP A 38 -10.62 -10.04 14.83
N TRP A 39 -11.95 -10.06 14.97
CA TRP A 39 -12.87 -10.42 13.88
C TRP A 39 -12.74 -9.49 12.65
N ASN A 40 -12.26 -8.26 12.84
CA ASN A 40 -12.14 -7.26 11.78
C ASN A 40 -10.68 -7.16 11.28
N PRO A 41 -10.34 -7.77 10.12
CA PRO A 41 -8.96 -7.75 9.62
C PRO A 41 -8.55 -6.42 8.96
N THR A 42 -9.48 -5.47 8.82
CA THR A 42 -9.20 -4.19 8.14
C THR A 42 -8.43 -3.19 8.99
N ILE A 43 -8.36 -3.42 10.30
CA ILE A 43 -7.56 -2.65 11.25
C ILE A 43 -6.78 -3.62 12.13
N SER A 44 -5.58 -3.22 12.56
CA SER A 44 -4.85 -3.95 13.59
C SER A 44 -5.18 -3.40 14.97
N MET A 45 -5.17 -4.29 15.96
CA MET A 45 -5.23 -3.94 17.38
C MET A 45 -3.83 -3.85 18.02
N ASN A 46 -2.79 -4.28 17.31
CA ASN A 46 -1.40 -4.19 17.76
C ASN A 46 -0.88 -2.75 17.58
N PRO A 47 -0.38 -2.08 18.65
CA PRO A 47 0.10 -0.70 18.56
C PRO A 47 1.20 -0.47 17.50
N VAL A 48 2.09 -1.44 17.30
CA VAL A 48 3.19 -1.33 16.33
C VAL A 48 2.66 -1.38 14.90
N GLU A 49 1.74 -2.31 14.62
CA GLU A 49 1.10 -2.43 13.30
C GLU A 49 0.20 -1.24 13.00
N ILE A 50 -0.48 -0.66 14.00
CA ILE A 50 -1.24 0.57 13.85
C ILE A 50 -0.31 1.69 13.37
N ILE A 51 0.82 1.90 14.04
CA ILE A 51 1.83 2.90 13.61
C ILE A 51 2.29 2.60 12.18
N GLY A 52 2.57 1.32 11.88
CA GLY A 52 2.94 0.88 10.54
C GLY A 52 1.88 1.22 9.48
N CYS A 53 0.60 0.98 9.75
CA CYS A 53 -0.50 1.32 8.87
C CYS A 53 -0.58 2.83 8.61
N PHE A 54 -0.41 3.66 9.65
CA PHE A 54 -0.37 5.12 9.48
C PHE A 54 0.80 5.58 8.61
N VAL A 55 1.99 4.98 8.78
CA VAL A 55 3.15 5.25 7.92
C VAL A 55 2.85 4.83 6.48
N VAL A 56 2.27 3.66 6.26
CA VAL A 56 1.90 3.16 4.93
C VAL A 56 0.89 4.08 4.26
N ALA A 57 -0.18 4.46 4.97
CA ALA A 57 -1.19 5.39 4.44
C ALA A 57 -0.58 6.74 4.03
N LEU A 58 0.36 7.26 4.82
CA LEU A 58 1.10 8.48 4.49
C LEU A 58 1.96 8.29 3.24
N LEU A 59 2.76 7.22 3.17
CA LEU A 59 3.66 6.96 2.05
C LEU A 59 2.89 6.74 0.75
N PHE A 60 1.78 6.01 0.78
CA PHE A 60 0.91 5.80 -0.39
C PHE A 60 0.15 7.06 -0.79
N GLY A 61 -0.15 7.96 0.15
CA GLY A 61 -0.64 9.31 -0.15
C GLY A 61 0.39 10.20 -0.87
N LEU A 62 1.68 9.90 -0.71
CA LEU A 62 2.78 10.62 -1.37
C LEU A 62 3.29 9.94 -2.66
N PHE A 63 3.03 8.64 -2.80
CA PHE A 63 3.65 7.77 -3.81
C PHE A 63 3.50 8.25 -5.26
N PRO A 64 2.32 8.69 -5.74
CA PRO A 64 2.18 9.01 -7.17
C PRO A 64 3.13 10.12 -7.66
N ASP A 65 3.49 11.06 -6.77
CA ASP A 65 4.38 12.20 -7.02
C ASP A 65 5.88 11.90 -6.90
N VAL A 66 6.25 10.63 -6.76
CA VAL A 66 7.65 10.17 -6.70
C VAL A 66 8.30 10.17 -8.10
N ASP A 67 7.48 10.26 -9.16
CA ASP A 67 7.89 10.29 -10.56
C ASP A 67 8.59 11.60 -10.98
N ILE A 68 8.47 12.68 -10.19
CA ILE A 68 9.12 13.98 -10.45
C ILE A 68 9.92 14.49 -9.25
N LYS A 69 10.79 15.47 -9.49
CA LYS A 69 11.60 16.11 -8.45
C LYS A 69 10.71 16.85 -7.45
N SER A 70 10.47 16.24 -6.28
CA SER A 70 9.56 16.76 -5.27
C SER A 70 10.04 16.46 -3.84
N ARG A 71 9.37 17.05 -2.84
CA ARG A 71 9.59 16.67 -1.44
C ARG A 71 9.09 15.24 -1.17
N SER A 72 7.99 14.83 -1.81
CA SER A 72 7.45 13.46 -1.75
C SER A 72 8.50 12.45 -2.20
N GLN A 73 9.14 12.71 -3.34
CA GLN A 73 10.22 11.90 -3.89
C GLN A 73 11.36 11.72 -2.88
N LYS A 74 11.86 12.82 -2.29
CA LYS A 74 12.95 12.76 -1.31
C LYS A 74 12.58 11.92 -0.09
N VAL A 75 11.39 12.12 0.48
CA VAL A 75 10.95 11.34 1.65
C VAL A 75 10.84 9.85 1.29
N PHE A 76 10.20 9.54 0.17
CA PHE A 76 9.97 8.16 -0.26
C PHE A 76 11.28 7.41 -0.55
N TYR A 77 12.20 8.00 -1.33
CA TYR A 77 13.49 7.36 -1.61
C TYR A 77 14.43 7.31 -0.41
N SER A 78 14.34 8.25 0.53
CA SER A 78 15.09 8.13 1.80
C SER A 78 14.63 6.92 2.61
N VAL A 79 13.31 6.69 2.71
CA VAL A 79 12.77 5.49 3.38
C VAL A 79 13.22 4.23 2.67
N LEU A 80 13.09 4.17 1.33
CA LEU A 80 13.55 3.03 0.55
C LEU A 80 15.05 2.79 0.69
N PHE A 81 15.87 3.85 0.71
CA PHE A 81 17.31 3.72 0.89
C PHE A 81 17.66 3.13 2.26
N VAL A 82 17.02 3.61 3.34
CA VAL A 82 17.22 3.06 4.68
C VAL A 82 16.78 1.60 4.74
N LEU A 83 15.62 1.25 4.19
CA LEU A 83 15.15 -0.13 4.12
C LEU A 83 16.13 -1.01 3.33
N ASN A 84 16.62 -0.53 2.20
CA ASN A 84 17.55 -1.28 1.36
C ASN A 84 18.90 -1.51 2.07
N CYS A 85 19.43 -0.49 2.75
CA CYS A 85 20.61 -0.63 3.60
C CYS A 85 20.39 -1.62 4.74
N SER A 86 19.22 -1.60 5.39
CA SER A 86 18.89 -2.58 6.44
C SER A 86 18.86 -4.01 5.90
N LEU A 87 18.25 -4.24 4.73
CA LEU A 87 18.22 -5.55 4.08
C LEU A 87 19.63 -6.08 3.81
N ILE A 88 20.53 -5.23 3.32
CA ILE A 88 21.92 -5.61 3.00
C ILE A 88 22.75 -5.81 4.27
N LEU A 89 22.80 -4.80 5.14
CA LEU A 89 23.78 -4.72 6.23
C LEU A 89 23.36 -5.54 7.45
N ILE A 90 22.07 -5.57 7.77
CA ILE A 90 21.54 -6.20 8.99
C ILE A 90 21.02 -7.60 8.66
N PHE A 91 20.18 -7.72 7.64
CA PHE A 91 19.48 -8.97 7.33
C PHE A 91 20.21 -9.87 6.32
N GLN A 92 21.20 -9.36 5.60
CA GLN A 92 21.92 -10.09 4.54
C GLN A 92 20.98 -10.65 3.44
N MET A 93 19.84 -9.99 3.23
CA MET A 93 18.78 -10.34 2.27
C MET A 93 19.03 -9.65 0.93
N TYR A 94 20.00 -10.17 0.17
CA TYR A 94 20.49 -9.52 -1.05
C TYR A 94 19.51 -9.57 -2.22
N LEU A 95 18.74 -10.66 -2.36
CA LEU A 95 17.77 -10.81 -3.43
C LEU A 95 16.62 -9.82 -3.25
N GLU A 96 16.10 -9.73 -2.04
CA GLU A 96 15.01 -8.85 -1.65
C GLU A 96 15.44 -7.39 -1.74
N SER A 97 16.69 -7.09 -1.37
CA SER A 97 17.32 -5.79 -1.61
C SER A 97 17.40 -5.45 -3.10
N ALA A 98 17.82 -6.39 -3.94
CA ALA A 98 17.90 -6.19 -5.39
C ALA A 98 16.51 -5.97 -6.01
N LEU A 99 15.50 -6.74 -5.59
CA LEU A 99 14.11 -6.57 -6.00
C LEU A 99 13.54 -5.22 -5.55
N LEU A 100 13.74 -4.85 -4.28
CA LEU A 100 13.31 -3.56 -3.75
C LEU A 100 13.92 -2.41 -4.54
N GLY A 101 15.24 -2.47 -4.79
CA GLY A 101 15.94 -1.48 -5.61
C GLY A 101 15.44 -1.41 -7.05
N LEU A 102 15.21 -2.56 -7.69
CA LEU A 102 14.66 -2.65 -9.05
C LEU A 102 13.27 -1.99 -9.14
N PHE A 103 12.36 -2.37 -8.25
CA PHE A 103 10.99 -1.83 -8.24
C PHE A 103 10.96 -0.35 -7.88
N ALA A 104 11.88 0.11 -7.03
CA ALA A 104 12.03 1.52 -6.70
C ALA A 104 12.36 2.39 -7.92
N MET A 105 12.99 1.86 -8.97
CA MET A 105 13.31 2.64 -10.17
C MET A 105 12.11 2.83 -11.11
N LEU A 106 11.08 1.98 -11.03
CA LEU A 106 9.96 1.99 -11.97
C LEU A 106 9.21 3.33 -12.07
N PRO A 107 8.94 4.08 -10.97
CA PRO A 107 8.29 5.38 -11.07
C PRO A 107 9.11 6.38 -11.90
N ILE A 108 10.44 6.39 -11.75
CA ILE A 108 11.34 7.35 -12.43
C ILE A 108 11.43 7.07 -13.93
N LEU A 109 11.38 5.79 -14.33
CA LEU A 109 11.40 5.40 -15.74
C LEU A 109 10.08 5.70 -16.46
N SER A 110 9.04 6.06 -15.72
CA SER A 110 7.73 6.34 -16.28
C SER A 110 7.53 7.82 -16.62
N LYS A 111 6.60 8.11 -17.54
CA LYS A 111 6.20 9.49 -17.84
C LYS A 111 5.49 10.10 -16.63
N HIS A 112 5.67 11.41 -16.41
CA HIS A 112 4.94 12.11 -15.36
C HIS A 112 3.42 11.92 -15.55
N ARG A 113 2.71 11.59 -14.45
CA ARG A 113 1.28 11.23 -14.48
C ARG A 113 0.96 10.01 -15.33
N GLY A 114 1.91 9.07 -15.41
CA GLY A 114 1.77 7.80 -16.11
C GLY A 114 0.98 6.79 -15.29
N TRP A 115 1.50 5.56 -15.20
CA TRP A 115 0.82 4.46 -14.51
C TRP A 115 0.62 4.74 -13.01
N THR A 116 1.54 5.46 -12.36
CA THR A 116 1.43 5.89 -10.95
C THR A 116 0.21 6.77 -10.65
N HIS A 117 -0.40 7.38 -11.66
CA HIS A 117 -1.63 8.17 -11.50
C HIS A 117 -2.87 7.42 -12.02
N SER A 118 -2.77 6.09 -12.22
CA SER A 118 -3.88 5.25 -12.65
C SER A 118 -4.70 4.73 -11.46
N LYS A 119 -6.00 4.51 -11.70
CA LYS A 119 -6.89 3.88 -10.70
C LYS A 119 -6.52 2.43 -10.42
N ILE A 120 -5.88 1.76 -11.37
CA ILE A 120 -5.46 0.36 -11.22
C ILE A 120 -4.27 0.28 -10.26
N SER A 121 -3.33 1.22 -10.34
CA SER A 121 -2.16 1.27 -9.45
C SER A 121 -2.54 1.50 -7.99
N MET A 122 -3.65 2.19 -7.74
CA MET A 122 -4.25 2.34 -6.41
C MET A 122 -4.61 0.99 -5.77
N ILE A 123 -4.91 -0.05 -6.57
CA ILE A 123 -5.25 -1.40 -6.09
C ILE A 123 -4.02 -2.31 -6.15
N LEU A 124 -3.27 -2.26 -7.26
CA LEU A 124 -2.14 -3.15 -7.54
C LEU A 124 -0.93 -2.89 -6.62
N LEU A 125 -0.65 -1.64 -6.26
CA LEU A 125 0.52 -1.37 -5.41
C LEU A 125 0.29 -1.77 -3.96
N PRO A 126 -0.86 -1.45 -3.33
CA PRO A 126 -1.13 -1.95 -1.98
C PRO A 126 -1.23 -3.46 -1.91
N SER A 127 -1.61 -4.16 -2.99
CA SER A 127 -1.71 -5.63 -2.96
C SER A 127 -0.39 -6.33 -2.69
N LEU A 128 0.76 -5.64 -2.79
CA LEU A 128 2.04 -6.15 -2.33
C LEU A 128 2.02 -6.54 -0.83
N PHE A 129 1.23 -5.85 0.00
CA PHE A 129 1.10 -6.21 1.42
C PHE A 129 0.34 -7.53 1.65
N LEU A 130 -0.41 -8.00 0.66
CA LEU A 130 -1.05 -9.31 0.69
C LEU A 130 -0.12 -10.41 0.20
N VAL A 131 0.77 -10.08 -0.75
CA VAL A 131 1.69 -11.03 -1.39
C VAL A 131 2.98 -11.22 -0.59
N ILE A 132 3.50 -10.17 0.06
CA ILE A 132 4.77 -10.24 0.81
C ILE A 132 4.72 -11.26 1.96
N PRO A 133 3.66 -11.33 2.79
CA PRO A 133 3.57 -12.37 3.84
C PRO A 133 3.57 -13.78 3.26
N LEU A 134 2.83 -13.99 2.15
CA LEU A 134 2.83 -15.25 1.43
C LEU A 134 4.24 -15.60 0.90
N TYR A 135 4.96 -14.60 0.40
CA TYR A 135 6.34 -14.76 -0.06
C TYR A 135 7.29 -15.13 1.11
N ALA A 136 7.14 -14.48 2.26
CA ALA A 136 8.03 -14.63 3.39
C ALA A 136 7.84 -15.96 4.14
N GLU A 137 6.60 -16.45 4.25
CA GLU A 137 6.30 -17.71 4.93
C GLU A 137 6.58 -18.93 4.05
N TYR A 138 6.55 -18.76 2.72
CA TYR A 138 6.85 -19.84 1.80
C TYR A 138 8.37 -20.06 1.67
N SER A 139 8.84 -21.18 2.22
CA SER A 139 10.25 -21.60 2.23
C SER A 139 10.79 -22.14 0.88
N GLY A 140 9.97 -22.23 -0.16
CA GLY A 140 10.27 -22.91 -1.42
C GLY A 140 10.87 -22.05 -2.55
N TYR A 141 11.16 -20.75 -2.35
CA TYR A 141 11.63 -19.87 -3.44
C TYR A 141 13.07 -20.12 -3.95
N GLY A 142 13.69 -21.24 -3.56
CA GLY A 142 14.89 -21.77 -4.23
C GLY A 142 14.59 -22.53 -5.53
N ILE A 143 13.31 -22.79 -5.84
CA ILE A 143 12.88 -23.50 -7.03
C ILE A 143 12.84 -22.52 -8.20
N GLY A 144 13.56 -22.83 -9.28
CA GLY A 144 13.62 -21.98 -10.47
C GLY A 144 12.26 -21.76 -11.12
N TRP A 145 12.19 -20.80 -12.04
CA TRP A 145 10.97 -20.42 -12.80
C TRP A 145 10.30 -21.54 -13.60
N GLU A 146 10.89 -22.74 -13.61
CA GLU A 146 10.41 -23.93 -14.34
C GLU A 146 9.27 -24.66 -13.61
N GLU A 147 9.04 -24.40 -12.33
CA GLU A 147 8.00 -25.07 -11.53
C GLU A 147 6.83 -24.18 -11.11
N LEU A 148 6.46 -23.19 -11.94
CA LEU A 148 5.28 -22.35 -11.69
C LEU A 148 3.98 -23.14 -11.39
N PRO A 149 3.69 -24.28 -12.05
CA PRO A 149 2.54 -25.11 -11.67
C PRO A 149 2.65 -25.68 -10.26
N VAL A 150 3.85 -26.11 -9.85
CA VAL A 150 4.10 -26.63 -8.49
C VAL A 150 3.97 -25.53 -7.45
N ILE A 151 4.44 -24.32 -7.75
CA ILE A 151 4.25 -23.14 -6.88
C ILE A 151 2.75 -22.84 -6.70
N PHE A 152 1.97 -22.95 -7.78
CA PHE A 152 0.53 -22.73 -7.70
C PHE A 152 -0.18 -23.80 -6.88
N ASP A 153 0.12 -25.08 -7.14
CA ASP A 153 -0.49 -26.20 -6.40
C ASP A 153 -0.12 -26.14 -4.91
N THR A 154 1.14 -25.83 -4.59
CA THR A 154 1.59 -25.67 -3.20
C THR A 154 1.01 -24.44 -2.50
N LEU A 155 0.74 -23.34 -3.22
CA LEU A 155 0.02 -22.19 -2.66
C LEU A 155 -1.44 -22.56 -2.36
N VAL A 156 -2.11 -23.30 -3.24
CA VAL A 156 -3.50 -23.74 -3.03
C VAL A 156 -3.60 -24.71 -1.85
N GLU A 157 -2.59 -25.56 -1.66
CA GLU A 157 -2.50 -26.51 -0.56
C GLU A 157 -1.96 -25.90 0.74
N TYR A 158 -1.55 -24.63 0.75
CA TYR A 158 -1.02 -23.97 1.94
C TYR A 158 -2.11 -23.78 3.01
N GLU A 159 -2.08 -24.63 4.04
CA GLU A 159 -3.11 -24.68 5.09
C GLU A 159 -3.33 -23.32 5.78
N ASN A 160 -2.27 -22.54 5.99
CA ASN A 160 -2.35 -21.25 6.67
C ASN A 160 -2.62 -20.06 5.72
N LEU A 161 -2.89 -20.31 4.43
CA LEU A 161 -3.11 -19.25 3.44
C LEU A 161 -4.12 -18.17 3.89
N PRO A 162 -5.27 -18.51 4.50
CA PRO A 162 -6.22 -17.50 4.98
C PRO A 162 -5.62 -16.60 6.07
N GLU A 163 -4.89 -17.17 7.03
CA GLU A 163 -4.29 -16.43 8.14
C GLU A 163 -3.15 -15.52 7.67
N THR A 164 -2.28 -16.04 6.81
CA THR A 164 -1.19 -15.29 6.19
C THR A 164 -1.73 -14.14 5.36
N PHE A 165 -2.79 -14.37 4.58
CA PHE A 165 -3.45 -13.32 3.81
C PHE A 165 -4.07 -12.26 4.72
N HIS A 166 -4.71 -12.69 5.82
CA HIS A 166 -5.30 -11.79 6.82
C HIS A 166 -4.27 -10.84 7.43
N SER A 167 -3.05 -11.29 7.68
CA SER A 167 -1.97 -10.46 8.24
C SER A 167 -1.65 -9.21 7.39
N GLY A 168 -1.86 -9.30 6.07
CA GLY A 168 -1.60 -8.21 5.13
C GLY A 168 -2.75 -7.22 4.94
N ILE A 169 -3.98 -7.56 5.36
CA ILE A 169 -5.19 -6.81 5.01
C ILE A 169 -5.16 -5.39 5.59
N ALA A 170 -4.76 -5.22 6.85
CA ALA A 170 -4.72 -3.90 7.48
C ALA A 170 -3.78 -2.93 6.72
N PHE A 171 -2.60 -3.40 6.31
CA PHE A 171 -1.64 -2.62 5.53
C PHE A 171 -2.12 -2.37 4.10
N TYR A 172 -2.75 -3.37 3.46
CA TYR A 172 -3.39 -3.21 2.16
C TYR A 172 -4.44 -2.08 2.20
N VAL A 173 -5.34 -2.10 3.18
CA VAL A 173 -6.39 -1.09 3.34
C VAL A 173 -5.78 0.28 3.62
N ALA A 174 -4.76 0.37 4.46
CA ALA A 174 -4.05 1.61 4.72
C ALA A 174 -3.41 2.20 3.44
N GLY A 175 -2.72 1.36 2.66
CA GLY A 175 -2.13 1.76 1.39
C GLY A 175 -3.18 2.19 0.36
N LEU A 176 -4.28 1.44 0.25
CA LEU A 176 -5.39 1.73 -0.63
C LEU A 176 -6.01 3.10 -0.32
N ILE A 177 -6.30 3.38 0.96
CA ILE A 177 -6.88 4.66 1.40
C ILE A 177 -5.91 5.82 1.19
N GLY A 178 -4.64 5.62 1.54
CA GLY A 178 -3.58 6.60 1.29
C GLY A 178 -3.52 6.99 -0.19
N TYR A 179 -3.43 5.99 -1.07
CA TYR A 179 -3.35 6.21 -2.51
C TYR A 179 -4.63 6.82 -3.09
N ALA A 180 -5.80 6.35 -2.65
CA ALA A 180 -7.08 6.90 -3.05
C ALA A 180 -7.20 8.38 -2.69
N SER A 181 -6.73 8.78 -1.50
CA SER A 181 -6.71 10.18 -1.07
C SER A 181 -5.88 11.05 -2.01
N HIS A 182 -4.73 10.55 -2.49
CA HIS A 182 -3.90 11.24 -3.46
C HIS A 182 -4.66 11.45 -4.78
N LEU A 183 -5.20 10.38 -5.37
CA LEU A 183 -5.93 10.45 -6.63
C LEU A 183 -7.20 11.30 -6.52
N TYR A 184 -7.80 11.36 -5.33
CA TYR A 184 -8.93 12.24 -5.04
C TYR A 184 -8.53 13.71 -5.08
N LEU A 185 -7.45 14.08 -4.38
CA LEU A 185 -6.93 15.46 -4.35
C LEU A 185 -6.51 15.92 -5.76
N ASP A 186 -6.00 15.00 -6.57
CA ASP A 186 -5.65 15.25 -7.97
C ASP A 186 -6.86 15.27 -8.94
N GLY A 187 -8.06 14.98 -8.44
CA GLY A 187 -9.31 14.96 -9.23
C GLY A 187 -9.39 13.81 -10.24
N ILE A 188 -8.54 12.80 -10.09
CA ILE A 188 -8.46 11.61 -10.96
C ILE A 188 -9.46 10.54 -10.50
N LEU A 189 -9.63 10.37 -9.19
CA LEU A 189 -10.52 9.34 -8.63
C LEU A 189 -11.98 9.61 -9.02
N PHE A 190 -12.47 10.80 -8.69
CA PHE A 190 -13.76 11.30 -9.13
C PHE A 190 -13.56 12.50 -10.06
N ARG A 191 -13.90 12.33 -11.35
CA ARG A 191 -13.89 13.46 -12.30
C ARG A 191 -14.91 14.50 -11.81
N SER A 192 -14.42 15.61 -11.27
CA SER A 192 -15.27 16.73 -10.89
C SER A 192 -16.08 17.23 -12.10
N ARG A 193 -17.39 17.47 -11.92
CA ARG A 193 -18.27 18.13 -12.93
C ARG A 193 -17.67 19.45 -13.43
N LYS A 194 -16.83 20.12 -12.63
CA LYS A 194 -16.11 21.35 -12.99
C LYS A 194 -15.05 21.11 -14.06
N SER A 195 -14.34 19.98 -14.01
CA SER A 195 -13.38 19.53 -15.04
C SER A 195 -14.08 19.20 -16.35
N GLN A 196 -15.22 18.49 -16.29
CA GLN A 196 -16.05 18.22 -17.46
C GLN A 196 -16.60 19.50 -18.10
N ARG A 197 -17.07 20.47 -17.30
CA ARG A 197 -17.55 21.77 -17.80
C ARG A 197 -16.44 22.61 -18.44
N ARG A 198 -15.21 22.55 -17.92
CA ARG A 198 -14.06 23.25 -18.50
C ARG A 198 -13.66 22.65 -19.84
N LYS A 199 -13.67 21.31 -19.97
CA LYS A 199 -13.42 20.60 -21.23
C LYS A 199 -14.51 20.89 -22.28
N LYS A 200 -15.77 21.04 -21.84
CA LYS A 200 -16.91 21.41 -22.70
C LYS A 200 -16.94 22.90 -23.11
N ARG A 201 -16.10 23.76 -22.51
CA ARG A 201 -15.93 25.17 -22.89
C ARG A 201 -14.67 25.42 -23.74
N ALA A 202 -13.80 24.42 -23.84
CA ALA A 202 -12.56 24.47 -24.63
C ALA A 202 -12.70 23.74 -25.99
N ASN A 203 -13.85 23.08 -26.21
CA ASN A 203 -14.34 22.59 -27.49
C ASN A 203 -15.54 23.43 -27.89
#